data_AF-A0A813IB93-F1
#
_entry.id   AF-A0A813IB93-F1
#
_cell.length_a   1.000
_cell.length_b   1.000
_cell.length_c   1.000
_cell.angle_alpha   90.00
_cell.angle_beta   90.00
_cell.angle_gamma   90.00
#
_symmetry.space_group_name_H-M   'P 1'
#
loop_
_entity.id
_entity.type
_entity.pdbx_description
1 polymer ?
#
loop_
_entity_poly.entity_id
_entity_poly.type
_entity_poly.pdbx_seq_one_letter_code
_entity_poly.pdbx_strand_id
1 'polypeptide(L)'
;AVRRLLEAAMSAGHTVIVTNAMDGWVQTSARRWIPGVLPLLRKVPVVSTRTERGVPRYSGKPDLWKVQAFKEVLQGLDHKNSVKNLIAMGDSDFEIIAAHAMSKELGQAAAIKTVKLKAAPTAQELRKELDLMVEQFDQILESTHDFKIDFTTVNNKNNKNNNNKSTSLL
;
A
#
# COMPACT_ATOMS: atom_id res chain seq x y z
N ALA A 1 13.06 -8.13 1.18
CA ALA A 1 11.94 -7.36 0.59
C ALA A 1 11.38 -6.32 1.57
N VAL A 2 10.54 -6.69 2.56
CA VAL A 2 9.82 -5.73 3.45
C VAL A 2 10.71 -4.63 4.05
N ARG A 3 11.82 -5.01 4.69
CA ARG A 3 12.76 -4.05 5.30
C ARG A 3 13.26 -3.01 4.30
N ARG A 4 13.72 -3.47 3.12
CA ARG A 4 14.25 -2.63 2.04
C ARG A 4 13.18 -1.67 1.52
N LEU A 5 11.97 -2.16 1.29
CA LEU A 5 10.86 -1.32 0.81
C LEU A 5 10.49 -0.24 1.83
N LEU A 6 10.46 -0.59 3.12
CA LEU A 6 10.17 0.38 4.18
C LEU A 6 11.30 1.41 4.33
N GLU A 7 12.57 1.00 4.27
CA GLU A 7 13.72 1.91 4.27
C GLU A 7 13.68 2.88 3.07
N ALA A 8 13.35 2.37 1.88
CA ALA A 8 13.22 3.17 0.66
C ALA A 8 12.08 4.20 0.79
N ALA A 9 10.90 3.78 1.25
CA ALA A 9 9.76 4.67 1.48
C ALA A 9 10.09 5.78 2.49
N MET A 10 10.69 5.41 3.63
CA MET A 10 11.11 6.36 4.66
C MET A 10 12.16 7.37 4.16
N SER A 11 13.04 6.94 3.25
CA SER A 11 14.06 7.82 2.67
C SER A 11 13.46 8.75 1.61
N ALA A 12 12.40 8.33 0.94
CA ALA A 12 11.72 9.10 -0.11
C ALA A 12 10.77 10.18 0.45
N GLY A 13 10.21 10.00 1.64
CA GLY A 13 9.33 10.99 2.25
C GLY A 13 8.53 10.50 3.45
N HIS A 14 7.49 11.25 3.78
CA HIS A 14 6.63 10.92 4.92
C HIS A 14 5.95 9.55 4.71
N THR A 15 6.22 8.61 5.62
CA THR A 15 5.77 7.23 5.51
C THR A 15 4.95 6.85 6.73
N VAL A 16 3.75 6.30 6.52
CA VAL A 16 2.82 5.90 7.58
C VAL A 16 2.24 4.52 7.25
N ILE A 17 2.04 3.69 8.28
CA ILE A 17 1.33 2.42 8.16
C ILE A 17 -0.08 2.62 8.71
N VAL A 18 -1.10 2.38 7.88
CA VAL A 18 -2.52 2.44 8.29
C VAL A 18 -3.12 1.04 8.30
N THR A 19 -3.63 0.60 9.45
CA THR A 19 -4.14 -0.77 9.64
C THR A 19 -5.54 -0.79 10.24
N ASN A 20 -6.38 -1.72 9.76
CA ASN A 20 -7.68 -2.01 10.38
C ASN A 20 -7.57 -2.98 11.56
N ALA A 21 -6.36 -3.40 11.93
CA ALA A 21 -6.13 -4.18 13.13
C ALA A 21 -6.06 -3.27 14.37
N MET A 22 -6.15 -3.86 15.56
CA MET A 22 -5.97 -3.14 16.82
C MET A 22 -4.55 -2.58 16.97
N ASP A 23 -4.41 -1.57 17.82
CA ASP A 23 -3.10 -1.02 18.21
C ASP A 23 -2.15 -2.12 18.69
N GLY A 24 -0.87 -1.98 18.32
CA GLY A 24 0.16 -2.97 18.63
C GLY A 24 0.17 -4.23 17.75
N TRP A 25 -0.85 -4.45 16.89
CA TRP A 25 -0.91 -5.65 16.04
C TRP A 25 0.26 -5.73 15.06
N VAL A 26 0.61 -4.63 14.40
CA VAL A 26 1.71 -4.57 13.42
C VAL A 26 3.04 -4.95 14.08
N GLN A 27 3.32 -4.38 15.24
CA GLN A 27 4.55 -4.61 16.01
C GLN A 27 4.60 -6.05 16.54
N THR A 28 3.48 -6.57 17.05
CA THR A 28 3.38 -7.94 17.56
C THR A 28 3.58 -8.96 16.44
N SER A 29 2.94 -8.73 15.28
CA SER A 29 3.11 -9.57 14.10
C SER A 29 4.56 -9.52 13.58
N ALA A 30 5.14 -8.32 13.47
CA ALA A 30 6.52 -8.15 13.03
C ALA A 30 7.51 -8.84 13.96
N ARG A 31 7.32 -8.78 15.29
CA ARG A 31 8.15 -9.48 16.26
C ARG A 31 8.18 -10.99 16.03
N ARG A 32 7.05 -11.57 15.62
CA ARG A 32 6.93 -13.02 15.39
C ARG A 32 7.53 -13.45 14.06
N TRP A 33 7.27 -12.70 12.99
CA TRP A 33 7.52 -13.17 11.62
C TRP A 33 8.69 -12.48 10.91
N ILE A 34 8.96 -11.21 11.23
CA ILE A 34 9.99 -10.38 10.57
C ILE A 34 10.68 -9.44 11.59
N PRO A 35 11.30 -9.96 12.67
CA PRO A 35 11.77 -9.15 13.79
C PRO A 35 12.80 -8.09 13.38
N GLY A 36 13.53 -8.29 12.28
CA GLY A 36 14.47 -7.31 11.72
C GLY A 36 13.85 -5.99 11.27
N VAL A 37 12.51 -5.90 11.16
CA VAL A 37 11.79 -4.66 10.80
C VAL A 37 11.40 -3.84 12.03
N LEU A 38 11.44 -4.41 13.24
CA LEU A 38 11.07 -3.71 14.48
C LEU A 38 11.80 -2.38 14.72
N PRO A 39 13.12 -2.23 14.43
CA PRO A 39 13.78 -0.94 14.59
C PRO A 39 13.22 0.15 13.68
N LEU A 40 12.70 -0.21 12.50
CA LEU A 40 12.08 0.72 11.56
C LEU A 40 10.66 1.10 12.01
N LEU A 41 9.90 0.14 12.53
CA LEU A 41 8.54 0.39 13.05
C LEU A 41 8.52 1.36 14.25
N ARG A 42 9.65 1.57 14.94
CA ARG A 42 9.77 2.62 15.97
C ARG A 42 9.86 4.04 15.39
N LYS A 43 10.22 4.15 14.11
CA LYS A 43 10.42 5.43 13.39
C LYS A 43 9.24 5.75 12.46
N VAL A 44 8.42 4.77 12.14
CA VAL A 44 7.27 4.90 11.24
C VAL A 44 5.98 4.95 12.06
N PRO A 45 5.18 6.02 11.96
CA PRO A 45 3.87 6.06 12.60
C PRO A 45 2.99 4.90 12.13
N VAL A 46 2.35 4.23 13.09
CA VAL A 46 1.35 3.18 12.83
C VAL A 46 0.01 3.67 13.35
N VAL A 47 -0.95 3.85 12.44
CA VAL A 47 -2.31 4.29 12.74
C VAL A 47 -3.23 3.07 12.70
N SER A 48 -3.75 2.67 13.86
CA SER A 48 -4.88 1.74 13.93
C SER A 48 -6.18 2.49 13.63
N THR A 49 -7.01 1.92 12.78
CA THR A 49 -8.35 2.45 12.54
C THR A 49 -9.42 1.79 13.43
N ARG A 50 -9.09 0.69 14.11
CA ARG A 50 -10.07 -0.17 14.80
C ARG A 50 -10.43 0.32 16.20
N THR A 51 -9.46 0.86 16.94
CA THR A 51 -9.63 1.31 18.32
C THR A 51 -10.35 2.67 18.39
N GLU A 52 -10.06 3.58 17.46
CA GLU A 52 -10.67 4.92 17.44
C GLU A 52 -12.00 5.00 16.64
N ARG A 53 -12.21 4.15 15.63
CA ARG A 53 -13.36 4.27 14.71
C ARG A 53 -14.47 3.24 14.90
N GLY A 54 -14.41 2.48 16.01
CA GLY A 54 -15.50 1.62 16.50
C GLY A 54 -16.76 2.38 16.97
N VAL A 55 -16.82 3.70 16.76
CA VAL A 55 -18.00 4.53 17.00
C VAL A 55 -19.16 4.17 16.07
N PRO A 56 -20.43 4.27 16.52
CA PRO A 56 -21.62 3.88 15.75
C PRO A 56 -21.67 4.48 14.33
N ARG A 57 -21.12 5.68 14.15
CA ARG A 57 -21.07 6.43 12.89
C ARG A 57 -20.43 5.66 11.73
N TYR A 58 -19.51 4.75 12.02
CA TYR A 58 -18.80 3.97 11.00
C TYR A 58 -19.07 2.46 11.11
N SER A 59 -20.08 2.06 11.88
CA SER A 59 -20.50 0.66 11.97
C SER A 59 -20.87 0.12 10.59
N GLY A 60 -20.30 -1.03 10.22
CA GLY A 60 -20.53 -1.67 8.92
C GLY A 60 -19.86 -1.00 7.71
N LYS A 61 -19.00 0.02 7.91
CA LYS A 61 -18.34 0.77 6.82
C LYS A 61 -16.81 0.81 6.98
N PRO A 62 -16.12 -0.35 6.86
CA PRO A 62 -14.67 -0.45 7.09
C PRO A 62 -13.83 0.31 6.05
N ASP A 63 -14.39 0.58 4.88
CA ASP A 63 -13.84 1.44 3.83
C ASP A 63 -13.66 2.88 4.33
N LEU A 64 -14.66 3.42 5.03
CA LEU A 64 -14.61 4.78 5.57
C LEU A 64 -13.58 4.93 6.69
N TRP A 65 -13.24 3.85 7.39
CA TRP A 65 -12.24 3.89 8.45
C TRP A 65 -10.87 4.27 7.91
N LYS A 66 -10.47 3.71 6.75
CA LYS A 66 -9.18 4.05 6.13
C LYS A 66 -9.20 5.42 5.47
N VAL A 67 -10.30 5.77 4.81
CA VAL A 67 -10.48 7.13 4.25
C VAL A 67 -10.26 8.19 5.32
N GLN A 68 -10.87 8.02 6.49
CA GLN A 68 -10.74 8.96 7.59
C GLN A 68 -9.30 9.00 8.15
N ALA A 69 -8.65 7.84 8.33
CA ALA A 69 -7.23 7.79 8.75
C ALA A 69 -6.31 8.53 7.78
N PHE A 70 -6.53 8.34 6.49
CA PHE A 70 -5.74 9.00 5.45
C PHE A 70 -5.90 10.53 5.57
N LYS A 71 -7.12 11.03 5.71
CA LYS A 71 -7.36 12.48 5.89
C LYS A 71 -6.71 13.04 7.15
N GLU A 72 -6.75 12.32 8.27
CA GLU A 72 -6.09 12.75 9.52
C GLU A 72 -4.57 12.78 9.38
N VAL A 73 -3.99 11.78 8.71
CA VAL A 73 -2.56 11.79 8.35
C VAL A 73 -2.24 13.03 7.50
N LEU A 74 -3.08 13.34 6.50
CA LEU A 74 -2.88 14.52 5.66
C LEU A 74 -2.94 15.84 6.44
N GLN A 75 -3.90 15.98 7.36
CA GLN A 75 -4.05 17.18 8.19
C GLN A 75 -2.84 17.42 9.10
N GLY A 76 -2.14 16.36 9.52
CA GLY A 76 -0.89 16.46 10.26
C GLY A 76 0.32 16.90 9.43
N LEU A 77 0.17 17.01 8.10
CA LEU A 77 1.22 17.43 7.17
C LEU A 77 0.98 18.86 6.69
N ASP A 78 2.05 19.60 6.43
CA ASP A 78 1.98 20.85 5.65
C ASP A 78 1.80 20.53 4.16
N HIS A 79 0.58 20.10 3.81
CA HIS A 79 0.28 19.41 2.56
C HIS A 79 -0.20 20.32 1.43
N LYS A 80 -0.59 21.56 1.72
CA LYS A 80 -1.38 22.38 0.78
C LYS A 80 -0.63 22.76 -0.50
N ASN A 81 0.71 22.74 -0.52
CA ASN A 81 1.50 23.10 -1.71
C ASN A 81 2.77 22.26 -1.96
N SER A 82 3.02 21.20 -1.19
CA SER A 82 4.34 20.51 -1.19
C SER A 82 4.30 19.04 -1.63
N VAL A 83 3.13 18.40 -1.57
CA VAL A 83 3.01 16.96 -1.88
C VAL A 83 2.97 16.75 -3.39
N LYS A 84 4.07 16.23 -3.94
CA LYS A 84 4.17 15.86 -5.36
C LYS A 84 3.68 14.44 -5.65
N ASN A 85 3.75 13.56 -4.65
CA ASN A 85 3.47 12.14 -4.79
C ASN A 85 2.63 11.65 -3.60
N LEU A 86 1.51 11.00 -3.90
CA LEU A 86 0.77 10.17 -2.95
C LEU A 86 0.90 8.71 -3.40
N ILE A 87 1.62 7.90 -2.62
CA ILE A 87 1.80 6.47 -2.89
C ILE A 87 1.06 5.66 -1.83
N ALA A 88 0.06 4.90 -2.25
CA ALA A 88 -0.69 4.00 -1.37
C ALA A 88 -0.52 2.55 -1.80
N MET A 89 -0.19 1.67 -0.86
CA MET A 89 0.04 0.25 -1.11
C MET A 89 -0.75 -0.61 -0.13
N GLY A 90 -1.42 -1.64 -0.62
CA GLY A 90 -2.17 -2.56 0.23
C GLY A 90 -2.80 -3.69 -0.57
N ASP A 91 -3.32 -4.67 0.15
CA ASP A 91 -3.94 -5.87 -0.42
C ASP A 91 -5.47 -5.71 -0.61
N SER A 92 -6.05 -4.67 -0.02
CA SER A 92 -7.48 -4.34 -0.13
C SER A 92 -7.73 -3.18 -1.10
N ASP A 93 -9.00 -2.98 -1.46
CA ASP A 93 -9.39 -1.79 -2.23
C ASP A 93 -9.52 -0.56 -1.32
N PHE A 94 -9.53 -0.77 0.00
CA PHE A 94 -9.66 0.29 0.98
C PHE A 94 -8.53 1.31 0.90
N GLU A 95 -7.29 0.89 0.64
CA GLU A 95 -6.14 1.79 0.48
C GLU A 95 -6.26 2.65 -0.77
N ILE A 96 -6.76 2.07 -1.87
CA ILE A 96 -6.95 2.74 -3.16
C ILE A 96 -8.04 3.80 -3.03
N ILE A 97 -9.19 3.42 -2.44
CA ILE A 97 -10.31 4.33 -2.18
C ILE A 97 -9.87 5.47 -1.25
N ALA A 98 -9.12 5.15 -0.19
CA ALA A 98 -8.60 6.15 0.74
C ALA A 98 -7.61 7.12 0.08
N ALA A 99 -6.72 6.64 -0.79
CA ALA A 99 -5.78 7.47 -1.53
C ALA A 99 -6.49 8.46 -2.46
N HIS A 100 -7.47 8.00 -3.24
CA HIS A 100 -8.26 8.90 -4.10
C HIS A 100 -9.16 9.85 -3.31
N ALA A 101 -9.59 9.47 -2.10
CA ALA A 101 -10.32 10.39 -1.23
C ALA A 101 -9.41 11.47 -0.64
N MET A 102 -8.19 11.10 -0.22
CA MET A 102 -7.16 12.04 0.27
C MET A 102 -6.71 12.99 -0.84
N SER A 103 -6.54 12.50 -2.08
CA SER A 103 -6.02 13.32 -3.17
C SER A 103 -6.90 14.51 -3.54
N LYS A 104 -8.21 14.44 -3.24
CA LYS A 104 -9.14 15.57 -3.40
C LYS A 104 -8.83 16.75 -2.47
N GLU A 105 -8.08 16.52 -1.40
CA GLU A 105 -7.62 17.53 -0.45
C GLU A 105 -6.17 17.98 -0.75
N LEU A 106 -5.48 17.30 -1.66
CA LEU A 106 -4.18 17.71 -2.17
C LEU A 106 -4.33 18.77 -3.26
N GLY A 107 -3.31 19.62 -3.42
CA GLY A 107 -3.23 20.54 -4.55
C GLY A 107 -3.24 19.79 -5.89
N GLN A 108 -3.63 20.48 -6.98
CA GLN A 108 -3.87 19.89 -8.31
C GLN A 108 -2.66 19.19 -8.97
N ALA A 109 -1.46 19.25 -8.38
CA ALA A 109 -0.21 18.77 -8.98
C ALA A 109 0.31 17.43 -8.40
N ALA A 110 -0.38 16.79 -7.45
CA ALA A 110 0.08 15.54 -6.85
C ALA A 110 -0.23 14.33 -7.74
N ALA A 111 0.79 13.54 -8.09
CA ALA A 111 0.59 12.25 -8.76
C ALA A 111 0.09 11.20 -7.76
N ILE A 112 -0.99 10.49 -8.12
CA ILE A 112 -1.61 9.46 -7.28
C ILE A 112 -1.17 8.09 -7.77
N LYS A 113 -0.49 7.36 -6.91
CA LYS A 113 0.11 6.07 -7.25
C LYS A 113 -0.40 5.00 -6.31
N THR A 114 -1.03 3.98 -6.88
CA THR A 114 -1.66 2.91 -6.10
C THR A 114 -1.08 1.55 -6.47
N VAL A 115 -0.80 0.75 -5.45
CA VAL A 115 -0.31 -0.62 -5.60
C VAL A 115 -1.29 -1.57 -4.91
N LYS A 116 -1.93 -2.42 -5.70
CA LYS A 116 -2.81 -3.49 -5.24
C LYS A 116 -2.03 -4.79 -5.15
N LEU A 117 -1.74 -5.22 -3.92
CA LEU A 117 -1.22 -6.55 -3.61
C LEU A 117 -2.35 -7.58 -3.64
N LYS A 118 -2.00 -8.87 -3.76
CA LYS A 118 -3.01 -9.94 -3.71
C LYS A 118 -3.52 -10.11 -2.27
N ALA A 119 -4.83 -10.21 -2.09
CA ALA A 119 -5.49 -10.31 -0.77
C ALA A 119 -5.15 -11.58 0.02
N ALA A 120 -4.99 -12.71 -0.66
CA ALA A 120 -4.62 -13.99 -0.06
C ALA A 120 -3.48 -14.65 -0.87
N PRO A 121 -2.26 -14.08 -0.80
CA PRO A 121 -1.13 -14.64 -1.51
C PRO A 121 -0.57 -15.85 -0.75
N THR A 122 0.00 -16.80 -1.48
CA THR A 122 0.94 -17.75 -0.88
C THR A 122 2.19 -17.01 -0.41
N ALA A 123 2.98 -17.61 0.49
CA ALA A 123 4.24 -17.00 0.94
C ALA A 123 5.21 -16.69 -0.24
N GLN A 124 5.22 -17.55 -1.26
CA GLN A 124 6.03 -17.35 -2.46
C GLN A 124 5.52 -16.21 -3.33
N GLU A 125 4.20 -16.09 -3.52
CA GLU A 125 3.59 -14.97 -4.25
C GLU A 125 3.88 -13.65 -3.53
N LEU A 126 3.62 -13.57 -2.22
CA LEU A 126 3.91 -12.37 -1.43
C LEU A 126 5.38 -11.98 -1.52
N ARG A 127 6.29 -12.96 -1.48
CA ARG A 127 7.72 -12.69 -1.62
C ARG A 127 8.04 -12.09 -2.99
N LYS A 128 7.50 -12.65 -4.07
CA LYS A 128 7.69 -12.14 -5.44
C LYS A 128 7.11 -10.74 -5.61
N GLU A 129 5.90 -10.49 -5.11
CA GLU A 129 5.27 -9.17 -5.13
C GLU A 129 6.16 -8.13 -4.43
N LEU A 130 6.66 -8.44 -3.24
CA LEU A 130 7.53 -7.53 -2.49
C LEU A 130 8.91 -7.33 -3.13
N ASP A 131 9.49 -8.37 -3.75
CA ASP A 131 10.78 -8.23 -4.45
C ASP A 131 10.62 -7.35 -5.71
N LEU A 132 9.58 -7.57 -6.51
CA LEU A 132 9.23 -6.70 -7.65
C LEU A 132 8.96 -5.25 -7.22
N MET A 133 8.28 -5.07 -6.09
CA MET A 133 8.03 -3.74 -5.54
C MET A 133 9.32 -3.02 -5.16
N VAL A 134 10.31 -3.73 -4.62
CA VAL A 134 11.61 -3.15 -4.31
C VAL A 134 12.36 -2.78 -5.59
N GLU A 135 12.29 -3.61 -6.64
CA GLU A 135 12.93 -3.33 -7.92
C GLU A 135 12.31 -2.14 -8.66
N GLN A 136 11.00 -1.95 -8.55
CA GLN A 136 10.27 -0.89 -9.25
C GLN A 136 10.06 0.38 -8.41
N PHE A 137 10.47 0.39 -7.14
CA PHE A 137 10.11 1.48 -6.22
C PHE A 137 10.59 2.85 -6.72
N ASP A 138 11.83 2.94 -7.21
CA ASP A 138 12.40 4.20 -7.71
C ASP A 138 11.63 4.70 -8.94
N GLN A 139 11.29 3.80 -9.88
CA GLN A 139 10.47 4.15 -11.04
C GLN A 139 9.07 4.64 -10.62
N ILE A 140 8.45 3.98 -9.64
CA ILE A 140 7.17 4.42 -9.07
C ILE A 140 7.35 5.81 -8.48
N LEU A 141 8.40 6.06 -7.71
CA LEU A 141 8.64 7.34 -7.06
C LEU A 141 8.84 8.49 -8.07
N GLU A 142 9.65 8.25 -9.10
CA GLU A 142 10.04 9.25 -10.11
C GLU A 142 8.94 9.61 -11.12
N SER A 143 7.96 8.73 -11.33
CA SER A 143 6.85 9.01 -12.25
C SER A 143 6.14 10.32 -11.91
N THR A 144 5.96 11.22 -12.86
CA THR A 144 5.18 12.47 -12.65
C THR A 144 3.69 12.27 -12.90
N HIS A 145 3.27 11.06 -13.27
CA HIS A 145 1.89 10.74 -13.62
C HIS A 145 1.30 9.74 -12.63
N ASP A 146 -0.03 9.71 -12.60
CA ASP A 146 -0.77 8.67 -11.91
C ASP A 146 -0.32 7.29 -12.37
N PHE A 147 -0.19 6.38 -11.41
CA PHE A 147 0.40 5.08 -11.65
C PHE A 147 -0.38 4.00 -10.90
N LYS A 148 -0.71 2.90 -11.58
CA LYS A 148 -1.43 1.78 -10.96
C LYS A 148 -0.68 0.47 -11.22
N ILE A 149 -0.26 -0.19 -10.14
CA ILE A 149 0.16 -1.60 -10.18
C ILE A 149 -0.95 -2.45 -9.59
N ASP A 150 -1.29 -3.53 -10.28
CA ASP A 150 -2.25 -4.52 -9.80
C ASP A 150 -1.72 -5.94 -9.95
N PHE A 151 -1.23 -6.50 -8.85
CA PHE A 151 -0.66 -7.85 -8.81
C PHE A 151 -1.70 -8.96 -8.99
N THR A 152 -3.00 -8.65 -8.88
CA THR A 152 -4.06 -9.64 -9.18
C THR A 152 -4.12 -10.00 -10.67
N THR A 153 -3.63 -9.11 -11.53
CA THR A 153 -3.68 -9.27 -13.00
C THR A 153 -2.46 -9.99 -13.58
N VAL A 154 -1.37 -10.08 -12.82
CA VAL A 154 -0.07 -10.60 -13.30
C VAL A 154 -0.12 -12.10 -13.60
N ASN A 155 -1.01 -12.87 -12.96
CA ASN A 155 -1.19 -14.29 -13.22
C ASN A 155 -1.90 -14.60 -14.56
N ASN A 156 -2.62 -13.66 -15.17
CA ASN A 156 -3.41 -13.95 -16.38
C ASN A 156 -2.64 -13.80 -17.70
N LYS A 157 -1.49 -13.11 -17.72
CA LYS A 157 -0.68 -12.98 -18.93
C LYS A 157 0.16 -14.22 -19.22
N ASN A 158 0.59 -14.95 -18.19
CA ASN A 158 1.38 -16.17 -18.38
C ASN A 158 0.54 -17.38 -18.82
N ASN A 159 -0.77 -17.42 -18.50
CA ASN A 159 -1.66 -18.50 -18.97
C ASN A 159 -2.17 -18.32 -20.41
N LYS A 160 -2.25 -17.08 -20.94
CA LYS A 160 -2.63 -16.88 -22.35
C LYS A 160 -1.52 -17.26 -23.34
N ASN A 161 -0.26 -17.18 -22.95
CA ASN A 161 0.86 -17.56 -23.82
C ASN A 161 1.09 -19.08 -23.92
N ASN A 162 0.54 -19.88 -22.99
CA ASN A 162 0.68 -21.34 -23.01
C ASN A 162 -0.44 -22.07 -23.79
N ASN A 163 -1.59 -21.43 -24.02
CA ASN A 163 -2.70 -22.07 -24.75
C ASN A 163 -2.63 -21.91 -26.28
N ASN A 164 -1.69 -21.11 -26.81
CA ASN A 164 -1.54 -20.89 -28.27
C ASN A 164 -0.40 -21.70 -28.91
N LYS A 165 0.21 -22.66 -28.20
CA LYS A 165 1.34 -23.45 -28.73
C LYS A 165 1.08 -24.95 -28.89
N SER A 166 -0.17 -25.42 -28.78
CA SER A 166 -0.45 -26.85 -28.88
C SER A 166 -1.59 -27.19 -29.84
N THR A 167 -1.44 -26.83 -31.11
CA THR A 167 -2.10 -27.53 -32.24
C THR A 167 -1.33 -27.24 -33.52
N SER A 168 -0.25 -27.98 -33.74
CA SER A 168 0.26 -28.33 -35.07
C SER A 168 1.34 -29.39 -34.87
N LEU A 169 0.95 -30.66 -35.07
CA LEU A 169 1.78 -31.70 -35.66
C LEU A 169 0.93 -32.97 -35.80
N LEU A 170 0.79 -33.36 -37.08
CA LEU A 170 0.12 -34.53 -37.67
C LEU A 170 -1.39 -34.42 -37.84
#